data_AF-A0A6S7H069-F1
#
_entry.id   AF-A0A6S7H069-F1
#
_cell.length_a   1.000
_cell.length_b   1.000
_cell.length_c   1.000
_cell.angle_alpha   90.00
_cell.angle_beta   90.00
_cell.angle_gamma   90.00
#
_symmetry.space_group_name_H-M   'P 1'
#
loop_
_entity.id
_entity.type
_entity.pdbx_description
1 polymer ?
#
loop_
_entity_poly.entity_id
_entity_poly.type
_entity_poly.pdbx_seq_one_letter_code
_entity_poly.pdbx_strand_id
1 'polypeptide(L)'
;SVYEKEEISLKNMWLLFVLIVPCLAQTDPSPQECFEDAKYITCRPVHGRPTACDCTNIVPCYIKMIITKNQIEYRNKTQYNYLVNGTFQGPTIIAEERGILVVDVFNKMDEDTSIHFHGMHQRNVPWIDGVGNITQYPIPANGKFRYIFRAFPQGTHWYHSHMRYQRDKGLFGALIIRESQSDIHARLGPFEDEPEKKTLALLERLVNVDPSGQNPDPFCLPDGSDLPIQYDRLSFFLNGKEIAKNVLGGRGNESHSEFFVVPGKNYRF
;
A
#
# COMPACT_ATOMS: atom_id res chain seq x y z
N SER A 1 -75.13 44.75 16.29
CA SER A 1 -73.90 45.25 16.96
C SER A 1 -72.83 45.36 15.89
N VAL A 2 -72.52 46.58 15.43
CA VAL A 2 -71.38 47.40 15.89
C VAL A 2 -70.05 46.78 15.39
N TYR A 3 -69.57 47.22 14.21
CA TYR A 3 -68.36 48.05 13.95
C TYR A 3 -67.04 47.24 14.06
N GLU A 4 -65.94 47.44 13.33
CA GLU A 4 -65.50 48.15 12.11
C GLU A 4 -64.02 47.73 11.92
N LYS A 5 -63.44 47.95 10.74
CA LYS A 5 -62.01 47.72 10.45
C LYS A 5 -61.14 48.72 11.22
N GLU A 6 -60.00 48.25 11.73
CA GLU A 6 -58.78 49.08 11.85
C GLU A 6 -57.59 48.35 11.22
N GLU A 7 -56.94 49.05 10.29
CA GLU A 7 -55.58 48.76 9.80
C GLU A 7 -54.57 49.34 10.79
N ILE A 8 -53.56 48.56 11.17
CA ILE A 8 -52.34 49.08 11.78
C ILE A 8 -51.13 48.58 10.99
N SER A 9 -50.36 49.56 10.52
CA SER A 9 -49.11 49.49 9.76
C SER A 9 -47.96 48.91 10.60
N LEU A 10 -47.30 47.87 10.09
CA LEU A 10 -46.00 47.42 10.61
C LEU A 10 -44.87 47.98 9.73
N LYS A 11 -44.52 49.25 9.97
CA LYS A 11 -43.19 49.78 9.64
C LYS A 11 -42.22 49.29 10.72
N ASN A 12 -41.09 48.72 10.28
CA ASN A 12 -39.90 48.39 11.06
C ASN A 12 -39.96 47.13 11.94
N MET A 13 -40.03 45.96 11.30
CA MET A 13 -39.47 44.74 11.90
C MET A 13 -38.42 44.17 10.94
N TRP A 14 -37.16 44.29 11.32
CA TRP A 14 -36.03 43.69 10.62
C TRP A 14 -36.15 42.16 10.69
N LEU A 15 -36.84 41.56 9.72
CA LEU A 15 -36.74 40.13 9.48
C LEU A 15 -35.33 39.85 8.98
N LEU A 16 -34.53 39.18 9.82
CA LEU A 16 -33.32 38.49 9.39
C LEU A 16 -33.75 37.40 8.40
N PHE A 17 -33.72 37.72 7.11
CA PHE A 17 -33.76 36.72 6.06
C PHE A 17 -32.44 35.95 6.13
N VAL A 18 -32.47 34.77 6.75
CA VAL A 18 -31.43 33.77 6.53
C VAL A 18 -31.56 33.34 5.08
N LEU A 19 -30.81 33.99 4.20
CA LEU A 19 -30.54 33.48 2.86
C LEU A 19 -29.79 32.15 3.05
N ILE A 20 -30.54 31.06 3.06
CA ILE A 20 -29.98 29.74 2.76
C ILE A 20 -29.55 29.85 1.31
N VAL A 21 -28.30 30.24 1.08
CA VAL A 21 -27.65 29.96 -0.20
C VAL A 21 -27.59 28.44 -0.25
N PRO A 22 -28.35 27.74 -1.13
CA PRO A 22 -28.05 26.36 -1.38
C PRO A 22 -26.60 26.36 -1.85
N CYS A 23 -25.71 25.82 -1.03
CA CYS A 23 -24.39 25.45 -1.51
C CYS A 23 -24.68 24.44 -2.61
N LEU A 24 -24.64 24.90 -3.87
CA LEU A 24 -24.64 24.02 -5.02
C LEU A 24 -23.42 23.13 -4.80
N ALA A 25 -23.66 21.91 -4.31
CA ALA A 25 -22.64 20.89 -4.25
C ALA A 25 -22.16 20.71 -5.68
N GLN A 26 -21.03 21.33 -5.99
CA GLN A 26 -20.37 21.17 -7.27
C GLN A 26 -20.04 19.69 -7.34
N THR A 27 -20.74 18.94 -8.20
CA THR A 27 -20.42 17.54 -8.42
C THR A 27 -18.96 17.49 -8.83
N ASP A 28 -18.17 16.64 -8.17
CA ASP A 28 -16.78 16.45 -8.53
C ASP A 28 -16.66 16.23 -10.07
N PRO A 29 -15.60 16.76 -10.71
CA PRO A 29 -15.36 16.52 -12.13
C PRO A 29 -15.37 15.02 -12.42
N SER A 30 -15.61 14.66 -13.69
CA SER A 30 -15.71 13.25 -14.06
C SER A 30 -14.44 12.49 -13.60
N PRO A 31 -14.56 11.24 -13.09
CA PRO A 31 -13.39 10.49 -12.61
C PRO A 31 -12.30 10.26 -13.65
N GLN A 32 -12.53 10.59 -14.92
CA GLN A 32 -11.54 10.52 -16.00
C GLN A 32 -10.57 11.70 -15.96
N GLU A 33 -11.07 12.93 -15.84
CA GLU A 33 -10.28 14.16 -15.81
C GLU A 33 -9.23 14.15 -14.68
N CYS A 34 -9.56 13.54 -13.54
CA CYS A 34 -8.65 13.43 -12.41
C CYS A 34 -7.32 12.73 -12.74
N PHE A 35 -7.27 11.81 -13.71
CA PHE A 35 -6.09 10.97 -13.97
C PHE A 35 -5.27 11.38 -15.21
N GLU A 36 -5.81 12.23 -16.08
CA GLU A 36 -5.22 12.51 -17.40
C GLU A 36 -3.98 13.42 -17.33
N ASP A 37 -3.95 14.37 -16.40
CA ASP A 37 -2.87 15.37 -16.29
C ASP A 37 -1.75 15.01 -15.31
N ALA A 38 -1.80 13.81 -14.70
CA ALA A 38 -0.82 13.42 -13.69
C ALA A 38 0.56 13.11 -14.29
N LYS A 39 1.57 13.86 -13.86
CA LYS A 39 2.98 13.61 -14.20
C LYS A 39 3.62 12.67 -13.18
N TYR A 40 3.63 11.39 -13.51
CA TYR A 40 4.20 10.36 -12.64
C TYR A 40 5.72 10.39 -12.59
N ILE A 41 6.28 10.09 -11.42
CA ILE A 41 7.71 9.83 -11.29
C ILE A 41 8.08 8.48 -11.93
N THR A 42 9.33 8.38 -12.38
CA THR A 42 9.87 7.12 -12.91
C THR A 42 10.53 6.32 -11.79
N CYS A 43 9.97 5.17 -11.47
CA CYS A 43 10.60 4.23 -10.54
C CYS A 43 11.81 3.55 -11.22
N ARG A 44 12.95 3.56 -10.55
CA ARG A 44 14.23 3.11 -11.11
C ARG A 44 14.47 1.63 -10.78
N PRO A 45 15.02 0.83 -11.72
CA PRO A 45 15.50 -0.51 -11.41
C PRO A 45 16.62 -0.47 -10.37
N VAL A 46 16.58 -1.40 -9.41
CA VAL A 46 17.64 -1.63 -8.44
C VAL A 46 18.14 -3.06 -8.62
N HIS A 47 19.45 -3.23 -8.76
CA HIS A 47 20.03 -4.55 -9.03
C HIS A 47 19.66 -5.56 -7.94
N GLY A 48 19.00 -6.65 -8.36
CA GLY A 48 18.62 -7.75 -7.48
C GLY A 48 17.56 -7.44 -6.43
N ARG A 49 16.79 -6.35 -6.60
CA ARG A 49 15.73 -5.88 -5.70
C ARG A 49 14.51 -5.37 -6.47
N PRO A 50 13.37 -5.12 -5.80
CA PRO A 50 12.28 -4.35 -6.38
C PRO A 50 12.76 -2.98 -6.89
N THR A 51 12.04 -2.43 -7.87
CA THR A 51 12.28 -1.06 -8.33
C THR A 51 12.04 -0.06 -7.19
N ALA A 52 12.62 1.12 -7.28
CA ALA A 52 12.45 2.17 -6.26
C ALA A 52 11.85 3.44 -6.86
N CYS A 53 10.76 3.92 -6.27
CA CYS A 53 10.10 5.18 -6.58
C CYS A 53 10.53 6.21 -5.53
N ASP A 54 11.49 7.06 -5.88
CA ASP A 54 12.04 8.06 -4.96
C ASP A 54 11.33 9.42 -5.13
N CYS A 55 10.58 9.83 -4.11
CA CYS A 55 9.85 11.08 -4.02
C CYS A 55 10.59 12.16 -3.23
N THR A 56 11.86 11.97 -2.88
CA THR A 56 12.65 12.98 -2.15
C THR A 56 12.65 14.30 -2.94
N ASN A 57 12.34 15.43 -2.28
CA ASN A 57 12.19 16.75 -2.89
C ASN A 57 11.09 16.89 -3.97
N ILE A 58 10.14 15.96 -4.07
CA ILE A 58 9.02 16.02 -5.03
C ILE A 58 7.70 16.10 -4.25
N VAL A 59 7.04 17.26 -4.29
CA VAL A 59 5.76 17.48 -3.59
C VAL A 59 4.78 18.29 -4.46
N PRO A 60 3.57 17.78 -4.76
CA PRO A 60 3.13 16.39 -4.53
C PRO A 60 3.87 15.39 -5.44
N CYS A 61 4.15 14.20 -4.92
CA CYS A 61 4.75 13.10 -5.70
C CYS A 61 3.67 12.18 -6.26
N TYR A 62 3.56 12.11 -7.58
CA TYR A 62 2.62 11.21 -8.27
C TYR A 62 3.29 9.89 -8.61
N ILE A 63 2.71 8.79 -8.14
CA ILE A 63 3.18 7.42 -8.38
C ILE A 63 2.11 6.66 -9.14
N LYS A 64 2.49 6.02 -10.25
CA LYS A 64 1.62 5.12 -11.00
C LYS A 64 1.82 3.70 -10.49
N MET A 65 0.74 3.07 -10.03
CA MET A 65 0.73 1.71 -9.54
C MET A 65 -0.18 0.85 -10.41
N ILE A 66 0.40 -0.02 -11.24
CA ILE A 66 -0.34 -0.93 -12.11
C ILE A 66 -0.29 -2.31 -11.47
N ILE A 67 -1.46 -2.83 -11.08
CA ILE A 67 -1.58 -4.14 -10.45
C ILE A 67 -2.00 -5.15 -11.51
N THR A 68 -1.24 -6.25 -11.61
CA THR A 68 -1.55 -7.37 -12.50
C THR A 68 -1.48 -8.69 -11.77
N LYS A 69 -2.19 -9.69 -12.30
CA LYS A 69 -2.19 -11.07 -11.83
C LYS A 69 -1.34 -11.90 -12.78
N ASN A 70 -0.33 -12.57 -12.25
CA ASN A 70 0.60 -13.39 -13.03
C ASN A 70 0.45 -14.86 -12.65
N GLN A 71 0.19 -15.69 -13.66
CA GLN A 71 0.15 -17.15 -13.49
C GLN A 71 1.57 -17.69 -13.38
N ILE A 72 1.80 -18.57 -12.42
CA ILE A 72 3.05 -19.28 -12.22
C ILE A 72 2.78 -20.78 -12.18
N GLU A 73 3.69 -21.55 -12.75
CA GLU A 73 3.67 -23.00 -12.62
C GLU A 73 4.66 -23.42 -11.53
N TYR A 74 4.16 -24.10 -10.50
CA TYR A 74 5.00 -24.61 -9.42
C TYR A 74 4.68 -26.07 -9.18
N ARG A 75 5.66 -26.95 -9.48
CA ARG A 75 5.56 -28.41 -9.34
C ARG A 75 4.27 -28.98 -9.97
N ASN A 76 4.01 -28.62 -11.24
CA ASN A 76 2.84 -29.05 -12.03
C ASN A 76 1.49 -28.61 -11.45
N LYS A 77 1.47 -27.63 -10.54
CA LYS A 77 0.26 -26.94 -10.10
C LYS A 77 0.29 -25.50 -10.59
N THR A 78 -0.83 -25.05 -11.14
CA THR A 78 -1.04 -23.65 -11.49
C THR A 78 -1.29 -22.84 -10.21
N GLN A 79 -0.47 -21.82 -9.97
CA GLN A 79 -0.66 -20.84 -8.91
C GLN A 79 -0.61 -19.43 -9.52
N TYR A 80 -0.88 -18.42 -8.69
CA TYR A 80 -0.83 -17.02 -9.11
C TYR A 80 -0.09 -16.18 -8.08
N ASN A 81 0.60 -15.16 -8.57
CA ASN A 81 1.13 -14.06 -7.77
C ASN A 81 0.60 -12.74 -8.32
N TYR A 82 0.55 -11.73 -7.47
CA TYR A 82 0.25 -10.37 -7.89
C TYR A 82 1.54 -9.59 -8.09
N LEU A 83 1.57 -8.77 -9.13
CA LEU A 83 2.68 -7.89 -9.46
C LEU A 83 2.23 -6.45 -9.32
N VAL A 84 3.16 -5.59 -8.90
CA VAL A 84 2.98 -4.14 -8.94
C VAL A 84 4.01 -3.59 -9.91
N ASN A 85 3.57 -2.89 -10.96
CA ASN A 85 4.43 -2.42 -12.05
C ASN A 85 5.31 -3.52 -12.67
N GLY A 86 4.80 -4.76 -12.70
CA GLY A 86 5.51 -5.92 -13.26
C GLY A 86 6.56 -6.54 -12.34
N THR A 87 6.71 -6.06 -11.10
CA THR A 87 7.68 -6.64 -10.15
C THR A 87 6.99 -7.45 -9.05
N PHE A 88 7.69 -8.50 -8.62
CA PHE A 88 7.38 -9.30 -7.44
C PHE A 88 8.58 -9.23 -6.49
N GLN A 89 8.53 -8.59 -5.33
CA GLN A 89 7.45 -7.77 -4.74
C GLN A 89 7.31 -6.41 -5.45
N GLY A 90 6.34 -5.60 -5.01
CA GLY A 90 6.11 -4.27 -5.58
C GLY A 90 7.23 -3.26 -5.31
N PRO A 91 7.27 -2.14 -6.06
CA PRO A 91 8.30 -1.12 -5.93
C PRO A 91 8.40 -0.57 -4.50
N THR A 92 9.63 -0.30 -4.02
CA THR A 92 9.84 0.47 -2.79
C THR A 92 9.50 1.93 -3.04
N ILE A 93 8.58 2.49 -2.26
CA ILE A 93 8.24 3.91 -2.29
C ILE A 93 9.06 4.61 -1.22
N ILE A 94 9.79 5.66 -1.57
CA ILE A 94 10.59 6.46 -0.65
C ILE A 94 10.05 7.87 -0.68
N ALA A 95 9.72 8.45 0.47
CA ALA A 95 9.23 9.81 0.58
C ALA A 95 9.78 10.48 1.84
N GLU A 96 9.73 11.80 1.90
CA GLU A 96 10.09 12.55 3.10
C GLU A 96 8.89 12.67 4.03
N GLU A 97 9.16 12.69 5.34
CA GLU A 97 8.14 12.93 6.35
C GLU A 97 7.36 14.21 6.02
N ARG A 98 6.04 14.13 6.12
CA ARG A 98 5.08 15.19 5.80
C ARG A 98 4.98 15.58 4.32
N GLY A 99 5.71 14.91 3.43
CA GLY A 99 5.48 14.97 1.98
C GLY A 99 4.07 14.53 1.60
N ILE A 100 3.60 14.96 0.43
CA ILE A 100 2.29 14.56 -0.11
C ILE A 100 2.50 13.49 -1.18
N LEU A 101 1.99 12.29 -0.93
CA LEU A 101 1.97 11.19 -1.87
C LEU A 101 0.62 11.13 -2.57
N VAL A 102 0.67 11.01 -3.89
CA VAL A 102 -0.48 10.73 -4.76
C VAL A 102 -0.23 9.42 -5.47
N VAL A 103 -0.91 8.35 -5.05
CA VAL A 103 -0.74 7.01 -5.62
C VAL A 103 -1.96 6.65 -6.44
N ASP A 104 -1.78 6.58 -7.76
CA ASP A 104 -2.82 6.16 -8.69
C ASP A 104 -2.72 4.67 -8.95
N VAL A 105 -3.69 3.95 -8.42
CA VAL A 105 -3.80 2.50 -8.56
C VAL A 105 -4.68 2.17 -9.74
N PHE A 106 -4.12 1.43 -10.70
CA PHE A 106 -4.81 0.87 -11.84
C PHE A 106 -4.91 -0.65 -11.63
N ASN A 107 -6.10 -1.14 -11.34
CA ASN A 107 -6.36 -2.55 -11.18
C ASN A 107 -6.56 -3.19 -12.56
N LYS A 108 -5.56 -3.87 -13.11
CA LYS A 108 -5.66 -4.61 -14.38
C LYS A 108 -5.94 -6.10 -14.19
N MET A 109 -6.45 -6.47 -13.02
CA MET A 109 -6.83 -7.85 -12.71
C MET A 109 -8.29 -8.11 -13.07
N ASP A 110 -8.67 -9.38 -12.98
CA ASP A 110 -10.03 -9.90 -13.12
C ASP A 110 -10.81 -9.92 -11.80
N GLU A 111 -10.29 -9.28 -10.76
CA GLU A 111 -10.85 -9.26 -9.40
C GLU A 111 -10.62 -7.92 -8.70
N ASP A 112 -11.44 -7.63 -7.70
CA ASP A 112 -11.38 -6.38 -6.95
C ASP A 112 -10.13 -6.30 -6.05
N THR A 113 -9.65 -5.09 -5.78
CA THR A 113 -8.49 -4.86 -4.90
C THR A 113 -8.63 -3.59 -4.08
N SER A 114 -7.78 -3.39 -3.08
CA SER A 114 -7.64 -2.14 -2.33
C SER A 114 -6.22 -2.09 -1.79
N ILE A 115 -5.62 -0.91 -1.61
CA ILE A 115 -4.23 -0.78 -1.14
C ILE A 115 -4.20 -0.02 0.16
N HIS A 116 -3.79 -0.71 1.23
CA HIS A 116 -3.58 -0.12 2.54
C HIS A 116 -2.10 0.29 2.71
N PHE A 117 -1.89 1.48 3.25
CA PHE A 117 -0.57 2.03 3.56
C PHE A 117 -0.28 1.83 5.05
N HIS A 118 0.21 0.64 5.38
CA HIS A 118 0.38 0.18 6.75
C HIS A 118 1.28 1.11 7.56
N GLY A 119 0.76 1.60 8.69
CA GLY A 119 1.46 2.52 9.59
C GLY A 119 1.25 4.00 9.29
N MET A 120 0.66 4.37 8.14
CA MET A 120 0.28 5.75 7.86
C MET A 120 -0.95 6.16 8.69
N HIS A 121 -0.90 7.32 9.33
CA HIS A 121 -1.96 7.72 10.27
C HIS A 121 -3.28 8.16 9.62
N GLN A 122 -3.27 8.49 8.32
CA GLN A 122 -4.46 8.95 7.56
C GLN A 122 -5.31 10.03 8.27
N ARG A 123 -4.66 10.91 9.05
CA ARG A 123 -5.35 11.95 9.83
C ARG A 123 -6.16 12.86 8.92
N ASN A 124 -7.44 13.04 9.23
CA ASN A 124 -8.42 13.82 8.48
C ASN A 124 -8.77 13.29 7.07
N VAL A 125 -8.21 12.14 6.66
CA VAL A 125 -8.49 11.50 5.37
C VAL A 125 -8.72 9.97 5.51
N PRO A 126 -9.58 9.51 6.44
CA PRO A 126 -9.75 8.08 6.72
C PRO A 126 -10.22 7.27 5.51
N TRP A 127 -10.89 7.90 4.52
CA TRP A 127 -11.32 7.25 3.27
C TRP A 127 -10.16 6.86 2.33
N ILE A 128 -8.93 7.24 2.65
CA ILE A 128 -7.70 6.89 1.91
C ILE A 128 -6.94 5.74 2.59
N ASP A 129 -7.49 5.16 3.67
CA ASP A 129 -6.83 4.08 4.39
C ASP A 129 -6.74 2.76 3.60
N GLY A 130 -7.60 2.54 2.61
CA GLY A 130 -7.43 1.40 1.70
C GLY A 130 -7.99 0.07 2.19
N VAL A 131 -8.85 0.08 3.21
CA VAL A 131 -9.51 -1.12 3.74
C VAL A 131 -10.85 -1.31 3.03
N GLY A 132 -10.90 -2.30 2.14
CA GLY A 132 -12.08 -2.57 1.33
C GLY A 132 -13.30 -2.89 2.18
N ASN A 133 -14.43 -2.28 1.83
CA ASN A 133 -15.72 -2.36 2.54
C ASN A 133 -15.73 -1.75 3.95
N ILE A 134 -14.66 -1.09 4.39
CA ILE A 134 -14.63 -0.33 5.65
C ILE A 134 -14.43 1.15 5.36
N THR A 135 -13.30 1.52 4.77
CA THR A 135 -12.97 2.93 4.50
C THR A 135 -13.28 3.34 3.07
N GLN A 136 -13.40 2.38 2.16
CA GLN A 136 -13.79 2.60 0.77
C GLN A 136 -14.44 1.36 0.14
N TYR A 137 -15.14 1.57 -0.97
CA TYR A 137 -15.45 0.46 -1.86
C TYR A 137 -14.16 -0.09 -2.50
N PRO A 138 -14.07 -1.42 -2.71
CA PRO A 138 -12.96 -2.01 -3.44
C PRO A 138 -12.82 -1.40 -4.84
N ILE A 139 -11.58 -1.27 -5.31
CA ILE A 139 -11.27 -0.89 -6.67
C ILE A 139 -11.69 -2.06 -7.56
N PRO A 140 -12.72 -1.91 -8.42
CA PRO A 140 -13.23 -3.03 -9.19
C PRO A 140 -12.20 -3.55 -10.19
N ALA A 141 -12.41 -4.76 -10.71
CA ALA A 141 -11.67 -5.26 -11.86
C ALA A 141 -11.64 -4.23 -13.01
N ASN A 142 -10.48 -4.01 -13.61
CA ASN A 142 -10.23 -2.95 -14.61
C ASN A 142 -10.50 -1.51 -14.13
N GLY A 143 -10.72 -1.31 -12.83
CA GLY A 143 -10.96 -0.03 -12.20
C GLY A 143 -9.68 0.73 -11.86
N LYS A 144 -9.87 1.95 -11.34
CA LYS A 144 -8.78 2.81 -10.86
C LYS A 144 -9.21 3.60 -9.64
N PHE A 145 -8.25 3.97 -8.80
CA PHE A 145 -8.48 4.79 -7.61
C PHE A 145 -7.22 5.59 -7.27
N ARG A 146 -7.40 6.80 -6.75
CA ARG A 146 -6.32 7.70 -6.35
C ARG A 146 -6.27 7.82 -4.83
N TYR A 147 -5.14 7.45 -4.24
CA TYR A 147 -4.84 7.68 -2.83
C TYR A 147 -4.05 8.98 -2.68
N ILE A 148 -4.54 9.93 -1.88
CA ILE A 148 -3.85 11.20 -1.59
C ILE A 148 -3.69 11.32 -0.08
N PHE A 149 -2.46 11.24 0.41
CA PHE A 149 -2.21 11.34 1.85
C PHE A 149 -0.86 11.99 2.15
N ARG A 150 -0.76 12.47 3.39
CA ARG A 150 0.50 12.97 3.94
C ARG A 150 1.31 11.79 4.48
N ALA A 151 2.55 11.66 4.03
CA ALA A 151 3.49 10.64 4.49
C ALA A 151 3.89 10.89 5.95
N PHE A 152 3.16 10.30 6.90
CA PHE A 152 3.41 10.46 8.33
C PHE A 152 2.88 9.25 9.11
N PRO A 153 3.66 8.70 10.06
CA PRO A 153 4.94 9.19 10.60
C PRO A 153 6.16 8.73 9.79
N GLN A 154 7.34 9.28 10.10
CA GLN A 154 8.62 8.76 9.60
C GLN A 154 8.83 7.31 10.03
N GLY A 155 9.64 6.57 9.27
CA GLY A 155 10.04 5.21 9.59
C GLY A 155 9.94 4.25 8.42
N THR A 156 10.12 2.97 8.75
CA THR A 156 9.98 1.85 7.81
C THR A 156 8.55 1.34 7.88
N HIS A 157 7.83 1.52 6.79
CA HIS A 157 6.45 1.12 6.60
C HIS A 157 6.35 0.24 5.35
N TRP A 158 5.13 -0.12 4.97
CA TRP A 158 4.86 -0.91 3.77
C TRP A 158 3.45 -0.65 3.28
N TYR A 159 3.19 -0.96 2.03
CA TYR A 159 1.83 -0.95 1.47
C TYR A 159 1.48 -2.36 1.02
N HIS A 160 0.22 -2.74 1.15
CA HIS A 160 -0.24 -4.06 0.73
C HIS A 160 -1.71 -4.05 0.32
N SER A 161 -2.13 -5.07 -0.43
CA SER A 161 -3.55 -5.26 -0.64
C SER A 161 -4.27 -5.56 0.66
N HIS A 162 -5.41 -4.92 0.88
CA HIS A 162 -6.30 -5.22 2.01
C HIS A 162 -7.58 -5.93 1.55
N MET A 163 -7.49 -6.65 0.42
CA MET A 163 -8.54 -7.50 -0.12
C MET A 163 -8.13 -8.98 -0.11
N ARG A 164 -8.95 -9.80 0.55
CA ARG A 164 -8.82 -11.27 0.59
C ARG A 164 -7.38 -11.69 0.92
N TYR A 165 -6.84 -12.67 0.19
CA TYR A 165 -5.49 -13.21 0.36
C TYR A 165 -4.46 -12.59 -0.61
N GLN A 166 -4.75 -11.42 -1.19
CA GLN A 166 -3.90 -10.85 -2.23
C GLN A 166 -2.50 -10.47 -1.71
N ARG A 167 -2.41 -9.94 -0.49
CA ARG A 167 -1.14 -9.67 0.21
C ARG A 167 -0.25 -10.91 0.26
N ASP A 168 -0.80 -12.05 0.67
CA ASP A 168 -0.05 -13.29 0.87
C ASP A 168 0.44 -13.89 -0.46
N LYS A 169 -0.17 -13.48 -1.57
CA LYS A 169 0.27 -13.78 -2.95
C LYS A 169 1.18 -12.69 -3.54
N GLY A 170 1.72 -11.82 -2.68
CA GLY A 170 2.77 -10.85 -2.97
C GLY A 170 2.32 -9.47 -3.44
N LEU A 171 1.04 -9.13 -3.27
CA LEU A 171 0.55 -7.77 -3.53
C LEU A 171 0.94 -6.84 -2.38
N PHE A 172 2.23 -6.51 -2.29
CA PHE A 172 2.77 -5.54 -1.33
C PHE A 172 4.13 -4.98 -1.78
N GLY A 173 4.58 -3.90 -1.14
CA GLY A 173 5.90 -3.34 -1.30
C GLY A 173 6.30 -2.45 -0.11
N ALA A 174 7.57 -2.10 -0.02
CA ALA A 174 8.08 -1.26 1.06
C ALA A 174 7.65 0.21 0.88
N LEU A 175 7.42 0.89 1.99
CA LEU A 175 7.14 2.34 2.06
C LEU A 175 8.08 2.95 3.10
N ILE A 176 9.08 3.69 2.67
CA ILE A 176 10.07 4.30 3.56
C ILE A 176 9.79 5.79 3.66
N ILE A 177 9.44 6.25 4.86
CA ILE A 177 9.25 7.67 5.14
C ILE A 177 10.49 8.18 5.87
N ARG A 178 11.32 8.94 5.15
CA ARG A 178 12.58 9.47 5.63
C ARG A 178 12.33 10.60 6.62
N GLU A 179 13.02 10.53 7.74
CA GLU A 179 13.15 11.63 8.69
C GLU A 179 14.24 12.61 8.24
N SER A 180 14.32 13.76 8.93
CA SER A 180 15.40 14.72 8.71
C SER A 180 16.77 14.07 8.94
N GLN A 181 17.64 14.14 7.92
CA GLN A 181 18.98 13.56 7.98
C GLN A 181 19.87 14.25 9.03
N SER A 182 19.70 15.56 9.25
CA SER A 182 20.43 16.26 10.31
C SER A 182 20.07 15.73 11.69
N ASP A 183 18.79 15.45 11.90
CA ASP A 183 18.26 15.10 13.21
C ASP A 183 18.67 13.67 13.58
N ILE A 184 18.60 12.75 12.61
CA ILE A 184 19.00 11.35 12.83
C ILE A 184 20.52 11.21 12.96
N HIS A 185 21.32 11.94 12.18
CA HIS A 185 22.77 11.92 12.31
C HIS A 185 23.26 12.55 13.60
N ALA A 186 22.59 13.59 14.11
CA ALA A 186 22.88 14.15 15.42
C ALA A 186 22.65 13.13 16.55
N ARG A 187 21.66 12.24 16.38
CA ARG A 187 21.30 11.22 17.39
C ARG A 187 22.14 9.95 17.32
N LEU A 188 22.42 9.44 16.12
CA LEU A 188 23.03 8.12 15.91
C LEU A 188 24.47 8.17 15.37
N GLY A 189 24.97 9.37 15.07
CA GLY A 189 26.20 9.54 14.30
C GLY A 189 25.99 9.32 12.79
N PRO A 190 27.05 9.44 11.99
CA PRO A 190 26.97 9.26 10.54
C PRO A 190 26.76 7.80 10.16
N PHE A 191 25.86 7.56 9.21
CA PHE A 191 25.63 6.26 8.58
C PHE A 191 25.22 6.44 7.11
N GLU A 192 25.36 5.38 6.32
CA GLU A 192 24.88 5.34 4.94
C GLU A 192 23.39 4.96 4.92
N ASP A 193 22.56 5.85 4.39
CA ASP A 193 21.11 5.71 4.28
C ASP A 193 20.68 5.57 2.81
N GLU A 194 20.65 4.33 2.34
CA GLU A 194 20.30 3.96 0.96
C GLU A 194 19.09 3.02 0.98
N PRO A 195 17.88 3.48 1.32
CA PRO A 195 16.71 2.62 1.50
C PRO A 195 16.39 1.76 0.26
N GLU A 196 16.59 2.30 -0.95
CA GLU A 196 16.42 1.53 -2.19
C GLU A 196 17.37 0.32 -2.28
N LYS A 197 18.50 0.35 -1.57
CA LYS A 197 19.49 -0.73 -1.52
C LYS A 197 19.56 -1.46 -0.18
N LYS A 198 18.95 -0.96 0.89
CA LYS A 198 19.17 -1.49 2.24
C LYS A 198 17.91 -1.95 2.94
N THR A 199 16.73 -1.70 2.37
CA THR A 199 15.49 -2.26 2.89
C THR A 199 15.39 -3.78 2.73
N LEU A 200 14.91 -4.43 3.78
CA LEU A 200 14.51 -5.83 3.78
C LEU A 200 12.98 -5.95 3.68
N ALA A 201 12.50 -6.62 2.64
CA ALA A 201 11.11 -6.99 2.45
C ALA A 201 10.98 -8.51 2.47
N LEU A 202 10.48 -9.03 3.60
CA LEU A 202 10.26 -10.46 3.81
C LEU A 202 8.82 -10.81 3.41
N LEU A 203 8.66 -11.82 2.56
CA LEU A 203 7.38 -12.48 2.35
C LEU A 203 7.48 -13.93 2.80
N GLU A 204 6.56 -14.30 3.65
CA GLU A 204 6.24 -15.69 3.92
C GLU A 204 5.23 -16.18 2.87
N ARG A 205 5.59 -17.23 2.12
CA ARG A 205 4.66 -17.89 1.22
C ARG A 205 4.31 -19.26 1.78
N LEU A 206 3.06 -19.36 2.19
CA LEU A 206 2.43 -20.62 2.53
C LEU A 206 1.84 -21.26 1.26
N VAL A 207 2.19 -22.52 1.02
CA VAL A 207 1.62 -23.30 -0.07
C VAL A 207 0.73 -24.37 0.55
N ASN A 208 -0.59 -24.25 0.34
CA ASN A 208 -1.54 -25.30 0.69
C ASN A 208 -1.21 -26.53 -0.15
N VAL A 209 -0.81 -27.60 0.52
CA VAL A 209 -0.87 -28.93 -0.06
C VAL A 209 -2.16 -29.56 0.47
N ASP A 210 -2.66 -30.50 -0.31
CA ASP A 210 -3.95 -31.17 -0.14
C ASP A 210 -4.27 -31.51 1.33
N PRO A 211 -5.47 -31.19 1.85
CA PRO A 211 -5.90 -31.61 3.21
C PRO A 211 -5.94 -33.14 3.41
N SER A 212 -5.70 -33.95 2.36
CA SER A 212 -5.47 -35.40 2.45
C SER A 212 -4.05 -35.82 2.85
N GLY A 213 -3.16 -34.86 3.16
CA GLY A 213 -1.78 -35.11 3.57
C GLY A 213 -1.64 -36.00 4.81
N GLN A 214 -0.61 -36.86 4.82
CA GLN A 214 -0.36 -37.88 5.87
C GLN A 214 0.06 -37.34 7.25
N ASN A 215 0.16 -36.02 7.44
CA ASN A 215 0.55 -35.40 8.72
C ASN A 215 -0.11 -34.01 8.89
N PRO A 216 -1.30 -33.95 9.54
CA PRO A 216 -1.88 -32.69 10.00
C PRO A 216 -0.96 -31.97 10.99
N ASP A 217 -0.87 -30.64 10.89
CA ASP A 217 -0.24 -29.80 11.92
C ASP A 217 -1.04 -29.94 13.24
N PRO A 218 -0.40 -30.09 14.41
CA PRO A 218 -1.06 -30.57 15.64
C PRO A 218 -1.83 -29.48 16.41
N PHE A 219 -2.16 -28.35 15.78
CA PHE A 219 -2.86 -27.25 16.44
C PHE A 219 -4.35 -27.54 16.51
N CYS A 220 -4.76 -28.35 17.48
CA CYS A 220 -6.17 -28.54 17.81
C CYS A 220 -6.72 -27.27 18.49
N LEU A 221 -7.87 -26.78 18.03
CA LEU A 221 -8.64 -25.80 18.80
C LEU A 221 -9.18 -26.47 20.08
N PRO A 222 -9.46 -25.71 21.16
CA PRO A 222 -9.96 -26.28 22.42
C PRO A 222 -11.27 -27.08 22.28
N ASP A 223 -12.02 -26.85 21.21
CA ASP A 223 -13.25 -27.57 20.86
C ASP A 223 -13.01 -28.87 20.06
N GLY A 224 -11.75 -29.22 19.79
CA GLY A 224 -11.35 -30.39 19.03
C GLY A 224 -11.56 -30.28 17.52
N SER A 225 -11.89 -29.08 17.01
CA SER A 225 -11.95 -28.85 15.57
C SER A 225 -10.54 -28.75 14.97
N ASP A 226 -10.36 -29.38 13.81
CA ASP A 226 -9.17 -29.20 12.99
C ASP A 226 -9.14 -27.76 12.47
N LEU A 227 -7.96 -27.14 12.48
CA LEU A 227 -7.80 -25.88 11.76
C LEU A 227 -8.12 -26.12 10.28
N PRO A 228 -8.95 -25.28 9.64
CA PRO A 228 -9.40 -25.49 8.26
C PRO A 228 -8.28 -25.40 7.22
N ILE A 229 -7.03 -25.11 7.63
CA ILE A 229 -5.90 -24.94 6.73
C ILE A 229 -4.67 -25.66 7.29
N GLN A 230 -4.28 -26.76 6.63
CA GLN A 230 -3.00 -27.41 6.85
C GLN A 230 -2.00 -26.87 5.82
N TYR A 231 -0.84 -26.39 6.30
CA TYR A 231 0.22 -25.84 5.46
C TYR A 231 1.44 -26.76 5.46
N ASP A 232 1.57 -27.60 4.42
CA ASP A 232 2.71 -28.54 4.36
C ASP A 232 4.06 -27.89 4.04
N ARG A 233 4.08 -26.68 3.46
CA ARG A 233 5.32 -26.04 3.02
C ARG A 233 5.35 -24.53 3.17
N LEU A 234 6.45 -24.11 3.78
CA LEU A 234 6.88 -22.74 3.98
C LEU A 234 8.03 -22.40 3.02
N SER A 235 7.86 -21.35 2.23
CA SER A 235 8.92 -20.71 1.46
C SER A 235 9.04 -19.25 1.88
N PHE A 236 10.27 -18.75 2.01
CA PHE A 236 10.52 -17.35 2.33
C PHE A 236 11.08 -16.64 1.10
N PHE A 237 10.65 -15.39 0.90
CA PHE A 237 11.21 -14.51 -0.11
C PHE A 237 11.82 -13.29 0.58
N LEU A 238 13.05 -12.97 0.25
CA LEU A 238 13.71 -11.74 0.66
C LEU A 238 13.86 -10.84 -0.56
N ASN A 239 13.22 -9.66 -0.54
CA ASN A 239 13.22 -8.69 -1.64
C ASN A 239 12.80 -9.32 -2.98
N GLY A 240 11.76 -10.16 -2.96
CA GLY A 240 11.21 -10.83 -4.15
C GLY A 240 11.95 -12.10 -4.60
N LYS A 241 13.07 -12.46 -3.95
CA LYS A 241 13.86 -13.65 -4.27
C LYS A 241 13.64 -14.75 -3.24
N GLU A 242 13.35 -15.96 -3.70
CA GLU A 242 13.17 -17.12 -2.82
C GLU A 242 14.48 -17.45 -2.10
N ILE A 243 14.39 -17.70 -0.79
CA ILE A 243 15.51 -18.14 0.02
C ILE A 243 15.60 -19.67 -0.12
N ALA A 244 16.67 -20.15 -0.75
CA ALA A 244 16.93 -21.59 -0.90
C ALA A 244 16.86 -22.33 0.45
N LYS A 245 16.37 -23.56 0.43
CA LYS A 245 16.28 -24.42 1.63
C LYS A 245 17.65 -24.79 2.23
N ASN A 246 18.72 -24.69 1.44
CA ASN A 246 20.09 -25.06 1.82
C ASN A 246 20.98 -23.81 1.88
N VAL A 247 20.68 -22.89 2.79
CA VAL A 247 21.46 -21.64 3.02
C VAL A 247 22.96 -21.92 3.30
N LEU A 248 23.32 -23.16 3.66
CA LEU A 248 24.69 -23.56 4.01
C LEU A 248 25.32 -24.61 3.07
N GLY A 249 24.63 -25.08 2.02
CA GLY A 249 24.98 -26.37 1.38
C GLY A 249 25.29 -26.37 -0.12
N GLY A 250 24.99 -25.32 -0.86
CA GLY A 250 25.29 -25.34 -2.29
C GLY A 250 24.86 -24.08 -3.00
N ARG A 251 25.77 -23.50 -3.78
CA ARG A 251 25.45 -22.51 -4.81
C ARG A 251 24.64 -23.20 -5.91
N GLY A 252 23.36 -23.42 -5.65
CA GLY A 252 22.39 -23.60 -6.72
C GLY A 252 22.28 -22.31 -7.54
N ASN A 253 21.75 -22.41 -8.75
CA ASN A 253 21.56 -21.31 -9.69
C ASN A 253 20.49 -20.28 -9.24
N GLU A 254 20.21 -20.21 -7.93
CA GLU A 254 19.16 -19.41 -7.31
C GLU A 254 19.74 -18.04 -6.92
N SER A 255 19.24 -16.97 -7.53
CA SER A 255 19.70 -15.62 -7.25
C SER A 255 19.23 -15.19 -5.86
N HIS A 256 20.13 -15.21 -4.87
CA HIS A 256 19.83 -14.69 -3.54
C HIS A 256 19.82 -13.15 -3.51
N SER A 257 19.20 -12.58 -2.48
CA SER A 257 19.28 -11.14 -2.18
C SER A 257 20.63 -10.85 -1.51
N GLU A 258 21.42 -9.97 -2.12
CA GLU A 258 22.78 -9.65 -1.69
C GLU A 258 22.88 -8.19 -1.26
N PHE A 259 23.67 -7.94 -0.21
CA PHE A 259 23.93 -6.60 0.29
C PHE A 259 25.43 -6.34 0.31
N PHE A 260 25.86 -5.30 -0.41
CA PHE A 260 27.25 -4.88 -0.45
C PHE A 260 27.51 -3.83 0.62
N VAL A 261 28.50 -4.07 1.49
CA VAL A 261 28.90 -3.16 2.56
C VAL A 261 30.40 -2.91 2.49
N VAL A 262 30.82 -1.72 2.92
CA VAL A 262 32.23 -1.36 3.05
C VAL A 262 32.64 -1.53 4.51
N PRO A 263 33.73 -2.25 4.80
CA PRO A 263 34.24 -2.37 6.17
C PRO A 263 34.45 -1.01 6.83
N GLY A 264 34.06 -0.88 8.11
CA GLY A 264 34.23 0.34 8.89
C GLY A 264 33.16 1.42 8.68
N LYS A 265 32.16 1.20 7.81
CA LYS A 265 30.99 2.08 7.67
C LYS A 265 29.78 1.54 8.43
N ASN A 266 28.96 2.46 8.94
CA ASN A 266 27.65 2.16 9.51
C ASN A 266 26.58 2.26 8.43
N TYR A 267 25.62 1.33 8.44
CA TYR A 267 24.53 1.27 7.47
C TYR A 267 23.19 1.13 8.20
N ARG A 268 22.15 1.79 7.68
CA ARG A 268 20.77 1.51 8.07
C ARG A 268 20.20 0.44 7.14
N PHE A 269 19.66 -0.61 7.72
CA PHE A 269 18.95 -1.70 7.05
C PHE A 269 17.49 -1.71 7.49
#